data_AF-A0A937A8M8-F1
#
_entry.id   AF-A0A937A8M8-F1
#
_cell.length_a   1.000
_cell.length_b   1.000
_cell.length_c   1.000
_cell.angle_alpha   90.00
_cell.angle_beta   90.00
_cell.angle_gamma   90.00
#
_symmetry.space_group_name_H-M   'P 1'
#
loop_
_entity.id
_entity.type
_entity.pdbx_description
1 polymer ?
#
loop_
_entity_poly.entity_id
_entity_poly.type
_entity_poly.pdbx_seq_one_letter_code
_entity_poly.pdbx_strand_id
1 'polypeptide(L)'
;MNIINWLSSIGTKQKMDDDLKNKIRLSNYLTSAFLVIIITYSVISFFLIPEIINYCLLGFVLYAANLAFSYFGFHRLTRFGISLFPPIVIAVLHATIMQPGEPPRNEIYVFQAIACLIPFAVFDIRRLVYWLGPFLFSFLLLFYIEELNNYFNTELDSSIFDTGWLYFAIIAGAVMVGAFIIIFLKYLNLVQFKRTSELLSEIEEENKRAQEKEQELTKTLSDLEVAQKEESKRNWKTSGLAEIGNLLRVEDDLDELCDKIIAYIVKYMEASQGALFLLDDDTTKDRQEQELYIKSAYAYERKKRLDHRVQAGEGLIGQCFLEKDYIYLTEVPDSFISIKSGLGDANPRSILITPMIVNEQVYGIFEIASFKEIEQYQIDFMMELGENIAMTLNNFKVNERTKKLLEETQEQSEQLRSQEEEMRQNMEELQATQEEQERQQKEMAEKIKELEREKAQALSRLAELETD
;
A
#
# COMPACT_ATOMS: atom_id res chain seq x y z
N MET A 1 -31.97 -12.22 48.75
CA MET A 1 -31.58 -10.82 48.50
C MET A 1 -31.46 -10.14 49.87
N ASN A 2 -30.26 -9.69 50.27
CA ASN A 2 -30.05 -9.06 51.58
C ASN A 2 -30.87 -7.74 51.66
N ILE A 3 -31.55 -7.45 52.78
CA ILE A 3 -32.38 -6.25 52.95
C ILE A 3 -31.57 -4.98 52.67
N ILE A 4 -30.29 -4.98 53.06
CA ILE A 4 -29.33 -3.90 52.80
C ILE A 4 -29.11 -3.70 51.29
N ASN A 5 -29.01 -4.79 50.52
CA ASN A 5 -28.84 -4.71 49.07
C ASN A 5 -30.10 -4.15 48.40
N TRP A 6 -31.28 -4.55 48.87
CA TRP A 6 -32.55 -4.00 48.38
C TRP A 6 -32.67 -2.51 48.66
N LEU A 7 -32.47 -2.08 49.92
CA LEU A 7 -32.52 -0.67 50.33
C LEU A 7 -31.51 0.18 49.54
N SER A 8 -30.28 -0.29 49.37
CA SER A 8 -29.27 0.43 48.59
C SER A 8 -29.64 0.59 47.12
N SER A 9 -30.39 -0.37 46.55
CA SER A 9 -30.77 -0.38 45.12
C SER A 9 -32.02 0.43 44.77
N ILE A 10 -32.72 1.00 45.76
CA ILE A 10 -33.94 1.80 45.55
C ILE A 10 -33.68 2.91 44.53
N GLY A 11 -34.55 3.03 43.52
CA GLY A 11 -34.43 4.07 42.49
C GLY A 11 -33.39 3.80 41.40
N THR A 12 -32.60 2.71 41.48
CA THR A 12 -31.66 2.35 40.41
C THR A 12 -32.37 1.58 39.28
N LYS A 13 -32.16 1.99 38.02
CA LYS A 13 -32.70 1.32 36.82
C LYS A 13 -31.57 0.71 35.99
N GLN A 14 -31.84 -0.38 35.28
CA GLN A 14 -30.82 -1.14 34.53
C GLN A 14 -30.10 -0.29 33.46
N LYS A 15 -30.83 0.60 32.77
CA LYS A 15 -30.31 1.50 31.71
C LYS A 15 -29.56 2.73 32.22
N MET A 16 -29.41 2.93 33.53
CA MET A 16 -28.68 4.08 34.06
C MET A 16 -27.17 3.85 33.96
N ASP A 17 -26.44 4.94 33.77
CA ASP A 17 -24.99 4.96 33.87
C ASP A 17 -24.50 4.45 35.24
N ASP A 18 -23.40 3.70 35.26
CA ASP A 18 -22.94 3.00 36.45
C ASP A 18 -22.38 3.95 37.52
N ASP A 19 -21.82 5.10 37.13
CA ASP A 19 -21.41 6.15 38.07
C ASP A 19 -22.64 6.75 38.76
N LEU A 20 -23.71 7.01 38.01
CA LEU A 20 -24.98 7.46 38.58
C LEU A 20 -25.61 6.43 39.53
N LYS A 21 -25.61 5.14 39.17
CA LYS A 21 -26.09 4.06 40.05
C LYS A 21 -25.30 4.00 41.36
N ASN A 22 -23.98 4.11 41.30
CA ASN A 22 -23.13 4.08 42.49
C ASN A 22 -23.41 5.26 43.42
N LYS A 23 -23.61 6.47 42.88
CA LYS A 23 -23.98 7.67 43.65
C LYS A 23 -25.35 7.51 44.34
N ILE A 24 -26.32 6.90 43.68
CA ILE A 24 -27.64 6.61 44.26
C ILE A 24 -27.53 5.57 45.37
N ARG A 25 -26.79 4.48 45.14
CA ARG A 25 -26.58 3.43 46.14
C ARG A 25 -25.91 3.96 47.41
N LEU A 26 -24.88 4.78 47.25
CA LEU A 26 -24.21 5.45 48.36
C LEU A 26 -25.20 6.30 49.17
N SER A 27 -26.03 7.05 48.47
CA SER A 27 -27.05 7.91 49.10
C SER A 27 -28.07 7.10 49.89
N ASN A 28 -28.60 6.03 49.27
CA ASN A 28 -29.55 5.14 49.95
C ASN A 28 -28.90 4.43 51.14
N TYR A 29 -27.66 3.98 51.02
CA TYR A 29 -26.93 3.33 52.10
C TYR A 29 -26.79 4.25 53.32
N LEU A 30 -26.34 5.49 53.11
CA LEU A 30 -26.24 6.49 54.16
C LEU A 30 -27.61 6.81 54.77
N THR A 31 -28.64 6.97 53.94
CA THR A 31 -30.01 7.22 54.42
C THR A 31 -30.53 6.08 55.30
N SER A 32 -30.32 4.83 54.88
CA SER A 32 -30.71 3.65 55.66
C SER A 32 -29.90 3.54 56.95
N ALA A 33 -28.61 3.86 56.94
CA ALA A 33 -27.78 3.88 58.14
C ALA A 33 -28.29 4.91 59.16
N PHE A 34 -28.55 6.15 58.72
CA PHE A 34 -29.13 7.18 59.59
C PHE A 34 -30.54 6.81 60.08
N LEU A 35 -31.34 6.13 59.25
CA LEU A 35 -32.65 5.63 59.66
C LEU A 35 -32.53 4.58 60.80
N VAL A 36 -31.55 3.69 60.73
CA VAL A 36 -31.28 2.73 61.82
C VAL A 36 -30.81 3.44 63.09
N ILE A 37 -29.94 4.45 62.95
CA ILE A 37 -29.46 5.26 64.08
C ILE A 37 -30.64 5.98 64.75
N ILE A 38 -31.50 6.65 63.99
CA ILE A 38 -32.63 7.40 64.57
C ILE A 38 -33.67 6.45 65.20
N ILE A 39 -33.93 5.27 64.62
CA ILE A 39 -34.82 4.28 65.23
C ILE A 39 -34.24 3.81 66.57
N THR A 40 -32.94 3.47 66.59
CA THR A 40 -32.26 3.02 67.81
C THR A 40 -32.30 4.11 68.88
N TYR A 41 -31.99 5.35 68.50
CA TYR A 41 -32.06 6.50 69.39
C TYR A 41 -33.49 6.76 69.88
N SER A 42 -34.51 6.59 69.03
CA SER A 42 -35.93 6.73 69.40
C SER A 42 -36.33 5.71 70.46
N VAL A 43 -35.91 4.45 70.31
CA VAL A 43 -36.21 3.38 71.29
C VAL A 43 -35.54 3.69 72.62
N ILE A 44 -34.27 4.08 72.62
CA ILE A 44 -33.54 4.46 73.84
C ILE A 44 -34.23 5.67 74.51
N SER A 45 -34.56 6.69 73.72
CA SER A 45 -35.22 7.91 74.20
C SER A 45 -36.60 7.62 74.77
N PHE A 46 -37.38 6.71 74.18
CA PHE A 46 -38.69 6.33 74.70
C PHE A 46 -38.65 5.80 76.14
N PHE A 47 -37.57 5.11 76.52
CA PHE A 47 -37.41 4.58 77.88
C PHE A 47 -36.76 5.57 78.85
N LEU A 48 -35.88 6.45 78.36
CA LEU A 48 -35.12 7.37 79.21
C LEU A 48 -35.77 8.75 79.34
N ILE A 49 -36.29 9.28 78.23
CA ILE A 49 -36.76 10.67 78.06
C ILE A 49 -37.91 10.70 77.04
N PRO A 50 -39.13 10.31 77.43
CA PRO A 50 -40.28 10.24 76.52
C PRO A 50 -40.62 11.57 75.84
N GLU A 51 -40.27 12.71 76.44
CA GLU A 51 -40.58 14.06 75.98
C GLU A 51 -39.95 14.38 74.62
N ILE A 52 -38.81 13.77 74.29
CA ILE A 52 -38.10 14.04 73.03
C ILE A 52 -38.55 13.12 71.87
N ILE A 53 -39.45 12.16 72.11
CA ILE A 53 -39.83 11.14 71.13
C ILE A 53 -40.40 11.75 69.83
N ASN A 54 -41.13 12.86 69.94
CA ASN A 54 -41.72 13.55 68.79
C ASN A 54 -40.65 14.09 67.82
N TYR A 55 -39.51 14.55 68.35
CA TYR A 55 -38.39 15.04 67.55
C TYR A 55 -37.61 13.88 66.91
N CYS A 56 -37.53 12.74 67.60
CA CYS A 56 -36.99 11.51 67.03
C CYS A 56 -37.85 11.00 65.86
N LEU A 57 -39.18 11.06 66.00
CA LEU A 57 -40.14 10.72 64.94
C LEU A 57 -40.03 11.67 63.74
N LEU A 58 -39.78 12.97 63.96
CA LEU A 58 -39.50 13.91 62.88
C LEU A 58 -38.26 13.47 62.06
N GLY A 59 -37.18 13.06 62.74
CA GLY A 59 -35.99 12.52 62.07
C GLY A 59 -36.31 11.26 61.26
N PHE A 60 -37.10 10.34 61.81
CA PHE A 60 -37.57 9.15 61.08
C PHE A 60 -38.32 9.54 59.80
N VAL A 61 -39.27 10.48 59.89
CA VAL A 61 -40.06 10.95 58.75
C VAL A 61 -39.15 11.56 57.67
N LEU A 62 -38.17 12.38 58.05
CA LEU A 62 -37.23 12.99 57.11
C LEU A 62 -36.42 11.93 56.34
N TYR A 63 -35.86 10.94 57.02
CA TYR A 63 -35.07 9.88 56.36
C TYR A 63 -35.95 8.92 55.54
N ALA A 64 -37.18 8.63 55.99
CA ALA A 64 -38.14 7.84 55.22
C ALA A 64 -38.56 8.57 53.94
N ALA A 65 -38.84 9.88 54.03
CA ALA A 65 -39.12 10.73 52.87
C ALA A 65 -37.93 10.76 51.91
N ASN A 66 -36.71 10.76 52.43
CA ASN A 66 -35.50 10.76 51.60
C ASN A 66 -35.34 9.47 50.78
N LEU A 67 -35.66 8.31 51.35
CA LEU A 67 -35.75 7.04 50.61
C LEU A 67 -36.86 7.06 49.57
N ALA A 68 -38.02 7.65 49.90
CA ALA A 68 -39.11 7.83 48.94
C ALA A 68 -38.69 8.71 47.75
N PHE A 69 -37.95 9.80 47.97
CA PHE A 69 -37.38 10.61 46.89
C PHE A 69 -36.49 9.79 45.96
N SER A 70 -35.68 8.88 46.51
CA SER A 70 -34.86 7.97 45.70
C SER A 70 -35.72 7.02 44.88
N TYR A 71 -36.77 6.45 45.49
CA TYR A 71 -37.72 5.55 44.82
C TYR A 71 -38.41 6.23 43.61
N PHE A 72 -38.83 7.49 43.77
CA PHE A 72 -39.45 8.27 42.69
C PHE A 72 -38.47 8.84 41.66
N GLY A 73 -37.16 8.66 41.85
CA GLY A 73 -36.14 9.11 40.90
C GLY A 73 -35.61 10.53 41.12
N PHE A 74 -35.93 11.17 42.25
CA PHE A 74 -35.43 12.51 42.61
C PHE A 74 -34.02 12.46 43.21
N HIS A 75 -33.07 11.86 42.50
CA HIS A 75 -31.73 11.53 43.02
C HIS A 75 -30.91 12.73 43.49
N ARG A 76 -31.11 13.91 42.89
CA ARG A 76 -30.47 15.14 43.36
C ARG A 76 -31.03 15.54 44.72
N LEU A 77 -32.35 15.49 44.89
CA LEU A 77 -33.02 15.84 46.14
C LEU A 77 -32.63 14.87 47.27
N THR A 78 -32.50 13.57 46.97
CA THR A 78 -32.01 12.58 47.93
C THR A 78 -30.62 12.92 48.49
N ARG A 79 -29.71 13.40 47.63
CA ARG A 79 -28.34 13.78 48.04
C ARG A 79 -28.30 15.05 48.87
N PHE A 80 -29.12 16.04 48.50
CA PHE A 80 -29.31 17.24 49.33
C PHE A 80 -29.92 16.86 50.68
N GLY A 81 -30.92 15.97 50.71
CA GLY A 81 -31.52 15.47 51.95
C GLY A 81 -30.52 14.81 52.88
N ILE A 82 -29.65 13.92 52.40
CA ILE A 82 -28.60 13.29 53.24
C ILE A 82 -27.61 14.32 53.78
N SER A 83 -27.38 15.40 53.06
CA SER A 83 -26.43 16.42 53.46
C SER A 83 -27.02 17.43 54.45
N LEU A 84 -28.35 17.61 54.46
CA LEU A 84 -29.06 18.60 55.27
C LEU A 84 -29.81 17.99 56.46
N PHE A 85 -30.39 16.79 56.33
CA PHE A 85 -31.21 16.21 57.39
C PHE A 85 -30.41 15.80 58.63
N PRO A 86 -29.22 15.17 58.54
CA PRO A 86 -28.42 14.88 59.73
C PRO A 86 -28.10 16.10 60.60
N PRO A 87 -27.54 17.22 60.06
CA PRO A 87 -27.27 18.39 60.90
C PRO A 87 -28.55 19.04 61.45
N ILE A 88 -29.67 18.99 60.73
CA ILE A 88 -30.96 19.50 61.24
C ILE A 88 -31.45 18.64 62.40
N VAL A 89 -31.46 17.31 62.23
CA VAL A 89 -31.95 16.37 63.25
C VAL A 89 -31.08 16.43 64.49
N ILE A 90 -29.75 16.49 64.33
CA ILE A 90 -28.80 16.67 65.44
C ILE A 90 -29.10 18.00 66.15
N ALA A 91 -29.15 19.12 65.43
CA ALA A 91 -29.41 20.43 66.04
C ALA A 91 -30.74 20.49 66.81
N VAL A 92 -31.82 19.94 66.24
CA VAL A 92 -33.15 19.91 66.88
C VAL A 92 -33.15 19.03 68.13
N LEU A 93 -32.65 17.79 68.04
CA LEU A 93 -32.62 16.87 69.18
C LEU A 93 -31.80 17.45 70.34
N HIS A 94 -30.66 18.06 70.01
CA HIS A 94 -29.79 18.66 71.03
C HIS A 94 -30.38 19.94 71.64
N ALA A 95 -31.00 20.80 70.83
CA ALA A 95 -31.69 21.99 71.32
C ALA A 95 -32.84 21.64 72.29
N THR A 96 -33.48 20.48 72.11
CA THR A 96 -34.56 20.02 73.00
C THR A 96 -34.08 19.40 74.31
N ILE A 97 -32.80 19.02 74.39
CA ILE A 97 -32.19 18.40 75.58
C ILE A 97 -31.55 19.46 76.50
N MET A 98 -31.20 20.63 75.96
CA MET A 98 -30.60 21.73 76.73
C MET A 98 -31.66 22.51 77.50
N GLN A 99 -31.25 23.10 78.64
CA GLN A 99 -32.08 24.09 79.33
C GLN A 99 -31.83 25.51 78.76
N PRO A 100 -32.86 26.38 78.76
CA PRO A 100 -32.71 27.77 78.31
C PRO A 100 -31.64 28.51 79.12
N GLY A 101 -30.66 29.11 78.43
CA GLY A 101 -29.57 29.87 79.04
C GLY A 101 -28.35 29.04 79.49
N GLU A 102 -28.36 27.70 79.33
CA GLU A 102 -27.14 26.89 79.49
C GLU A 102 -26.25 26.98 78.25
N PRO A 103 -24.91 27.06 78.41
CA PRO A 103 -24.01 27.02 77.26
C PRO A 103 -24.10 25.64 76.57
N PRO A 104 -24.04 25.61 75.24
CA PRO A 104 -24.09 24.36 74.48
C PRO A 104 -22.94 23.41 74.84
N ARG A 105 -23.26 22.12 74.97
CA ARG A 105 -22.29 21.09 75.40
C ARG A 105 -21.31 20.74 74.28
N ASN A 106 -20.06 20.46 74.65
CA ASN A 106 -18.97 20.16 73.70
C ASN A 106 -19.27 18.99 72.75
N GLU A 107 -20.00 17.98 73.21
CA GLU A 107 -20.35 16.80 72.40
C GLU A 107 -21.18 17.15 71.17
N ILE A 108 -21.97 18.20 71.29
CA ILE A 108 -22.95 18.66 70.30
C ILE A 108 -22.22 19.31 69.14
N TYR A 109 -21.20 20.11 69.46
CA TYR A 109 -20.28 20.64 68.48
C TYR A 109 -19.51 19.54 67.75
N VAL A 110 -19.16 18.43 68.42
CA VAL A 110 -18.49 17.30 67.76
C VAL A 110 -19.42 16.61 66.76
N PHE A 111 -20.66 16.27 67.13
CA PHE A 111 -21.62 15.66 66.19
C PHE A 111 -21.96 16.59 65.03
N GLN A 112 -22.17 17.87 65.32
CA GLN A 112 -22.49 18.87 64.30
C GLN A 112 -21.30 19.13 63.36
N ALA A 113 -20.06 19.14 63.88
CA ALA A 113 -18.85 19.24 63.06
C ALA A 113 -18.68 18.00 62.16
N ILE A 114 -18.97 16.80 62.66
CA ILE A 114 -18.98 15.58 61.83
C ILE A 114 -20.06 15.67 60.74
N ALA A 115 -21.25 16.20 61.07
CA ALA A 115 -22.32 16.41 60.10
C ALA A 115 -21.93 17.41 58.99
N CYS A 116 -21.05 18.38 59.28
CA CYS A 116 -20.48 19.27 58.26
C CYS A 116 -19.60 18.53 57.23
N LEU A 117 -19.09 17.33 57.53
CA LEU A 117 -18.28 16.56 56.59
C LEU A 117 -19.11 15.74 55.59
N ILE A 118 -20.39 15.50 55.88
CA ILE A 118 -21.28 14.67 55.05
C ILE A 118 -21.43 15.21 53.61
N PRO A 119 -21.57 16.52 53.35
CA PRO A 119 -21.59 17.05 51.99
C PRO A 119 -20.38 16.63 51.14
N PHE A 120 -19.18 16.58 51.72
CA PHE A 120 -17.97 16.15 51.00
C PHE A 120 -17.94 14.65 50.68
N ALA A 121 -18.68 13.84 51.46
CA ALA A 121 -18.82 12.42 51.19
C ALA A 121 -19.85 12.12 50.11
N VAL A 122 -20.92 12.91 50.07
CA VAL A 122 -22.06 12.67 49.19
C VAL A 122 -21.87 13.34 47.83
N PHE A 123 -21.16 14.47 47.77
CA PHE A 123 -20.93 15.25 46.55
C PHE A 123 -19.50 15.16 46.02
N ASP A 124 -19.33 15.48 44.74
CA ASP A 124 -17.99 15.54 44.14
C ASP A 124 -17.28 16.81 44.62
N ILE A 125 -16.18 16.63 45.37
CA ILE A 125 -15.38 17.71 45.95
C ILE A 125 -14.92 18.70 44.87
N ARG A 126 -14.69 18.23 43.63
CA ARG A 126 -14.24 19.06 42.50
C ARG A 126 -15.31 20.05 42.02
N ARG A 127 -16.58 19.87 42.41
CA ARG A 127 -17.69 20.72 41.97
C ARG A 127 -18.27 21.51 43.15
N LEU A 128 -17.64 22.65 43.44
CA LEU A 128 -17.96 23.57 44.53
C LEU A 128 -19.47 23.84 44.68
N VAL A 129 -20.17 24.03 43.56
CA VAL A 129 -21.60 24.40 43.50
C VAL A 129 -22.50 23.43 44.26
N TYR A 130 -22.17 22.14 44.33
CA TYR A 130 -23.09 21.14 44.89
C TYR A 130 -22.89 20.89 46.39
N TRP A 131 -21.66 21.02 46.90
CA TRP A 131 -21.37 20.72 48.30
C TRP A 131 -21.28 21.97 49.18
N LEU A 132 -20.95 23.14 48.62
CA LEU A 132 -20.71 24.36 49.40
C LEU A 132 -21.98 24.83 50.13
N GLY A 133 -23.14 24.81 49.46
CA GLY A 133 -24.41 25.23 50.09
C GLY A 133 -24.78 24.38 51.32
N PRO A 134 -24.87 23.04 51.19
CA PRO A 134 -25.14 22.16 52.33
C PRO A 134 -24.06 22.24 53.42
N PHE A 135 -22.79 22.40 53.04
CA PHE A 135 -21.71 22.60 54.00
C PHE A 135 -21.89 23.88 54.80
N LEU A 136 -22.10 25.02 54.12
CA LEU A 136 -22.31 26.31 54.79
C LEU A 136 -23.56 26.29 55.67
N PHE A 137 -24.63 25.64 55.23
CA PHE A 137 -25.84 25.48 56.04
C PHE A 137 -25.55 24.67 57.33
N SER A 138 -24.90 23.52 57.19
CA SER A 138 -24.51 22.67 58.33
C SER A 138 -23.56 23.40 59.30
N PHE A 139 -22.64 24.19 58.74
CA PHE A 139 -21.68 24.99 59.49
C PHE A 139 -22.35 26.16 60.21
N LEU A 140 -23.28 26.88 59.57
CA LEU A 140 -24.03 27.96 60.21
C LEU A 140 -24.88 27.45 61.38
N LEU A 141 -25.43 26.23 61.29
CA LEU A 141 -26.15 25.62 62.39
C LEU A 141 -25.28 25.45 63.65
N LEU A 142 -23.95 25.34 63.56
CA LEU A 142 -23.07 25.31 64.74
C LEU A 142 -23.24 26.56 65.62
N PHE A 143 -23.45 27.71 65.00
CA PHE A 143 -23.59 28.98 65.70
C PHE A 143 -25.02 29.24 66.17
N TYR A 144 -26.00 28.59 65.55
CA TYR A 144 -27.43 28.84 65.80
C TYR A 144 -28.07 27.87 66.81
N ILE A 145 -27.29 26.97 67.40
CA ILE A 145 -27.79 25.98 68.39
C ILE A 145 -28.32 26.68 69.65
N GLU A 146 -27.67 27.77 70.08
CA GLU A 146 -28.08 28.53 71.27
C GLU A 146 -29.44 29.21 71.09
N GLU A 147 -29.69 29.80 69.91
CA GLU A 147 -30.98 30.38 69.55
C GLU A 147 -32.07 29.32 69.43
N LEU A 148 -31.75 28.12 68.90
CA LEU A 148 -32.70 27.02 68.82
C LEU A 148 -33.10 26.51 70.21
N ASN A 149 -32.15 26.41 71.14
CA ASN A 149 -32.41 26.02 72.53
C ASN A 149 -33.46 26.95 73.18
N ASN A 150 -33.26 28.27 73.05
CA ASN A 150 -34.20 29.27 73.57
C ASN A 150 -35.60 29.18 72.95
N TYR A 151 -35.72 28.68 71.72
CA TYR A 151 -37.00 28.53 71.03
C TYR A 151 -37.81 27.32 71.51
N PHE A 152 -37.18 26.17 71.73
CA PHE A 152 -37.88 24.96 72.15
C PHE A 152 -38.27 24.95 73.63
N ASN A 153 -37.59 25.75 74.47
CA ASN A 153 -37.93 26.07 75.86
C ASN A 153 -38.52 24.88 76.65
N THR A 154 -37.87 23.73 76.56
CA THR A 154 -38.37 22.48 77.15
C THR A 154 -37.76 22.32 78.54
N GLU A 155 -38.61 22.26 79.59
CA GLU A 155 -38.14 22.01 80.95
C GLU A 155 -37.84 20.52 81.13
N LEU A 156 -36.63 20.11 80.75
CA LEU A 156 -36.16 18.73 80.88
C LEU A 156 -35.08 18.62 81.97
N ASP A 157 -35.13 17.55 82.77
CA ASP A 157 -34.02 17.20 83.68
C ASP A 157 -32.85 16.65 82.85
N SER A 158 -31.89 17.53 82.56
CA SER A 158 -30.73 17.26 81.70
C SER A 158 -29.54 16.62 82.46
N SER A 159 -29.68 16.39 83.78
CA SER A 159 -28.62 15.88 84.66
C SER A 159 -28.10 14.49 84.25
N ILE A 160 -28.95 13.67 83.62
CA ILE A 160 -28.61 12.33 83.08
C ILE A 160 -27.48 12.41 82.04
N PHE A 161 -27.38 13.54 81.33
CA PHE A 161 -26.38 13.77 80.30
C PHE A 161 -25.11 14.47 80.83
N ASP A 162 -25.14 15.04 82.05
CA ASP A 162 -23.97 15.74 82.63
C ASP A 162 -23.09 14.84 83.49
N THR A 163 -23.70 13.85 84.16
CA THR A 163 -22.95 12.96 85.06
C THR A 163 -23.41 11.51 84.90
N GLY A 164 -22.55 10.67 84.30
CA GLY A 164 -22.82 9.24 84.18
C GLY A 164 -22.09 8.56 83.04
N TRP A 165 -22.40 7.27 82.85
CA TRP A 165 -21.87 6.46 81.75
C TRP A 165 -22.38 6.91 80.37
N LEU A 166 -23.51 7.62 80.32
CA LEU A 166 -24.14 8.09 79.10
C LEU A 166 -23.30 9.17 78.38
N TYR A 167 -22.73 10.13 79.13
CA TYR A 167 -21.80 11.15 78.63
C TYR A 167 -20.63 10.52 77.87
N PHE A 168 -19.92 9.57 78.49
CA PHE A 168 -18.80 8.87 77.85
C PHE A 168 -19.22 8.04 76.63
N ALA A 169 -20.42 7.45 76.65
CA ALA A 169 -20.94 6.69 75.53
C ALA A 169 -21.24 7.57 74.30
N ILE A 170 -21.71 8.79 74.52
CA ILE A 170 -22.04 9.75 73.45
C ILE A 170 -20.74 10.26 72.77
N ILE A 171 -19.72 10.68 73.54
CA ILE A 171 -18.39 11.06 73.00
C ILE A 171 -17.76 9.90 72.23
N ALA A 172 -17.75 8.70 72.81
CA ALA A 172 -17.18 7.52 72.15
C ALA A 172 -17.91 7.21 70.83
N GLY A 173 -19.24 7.33 70.81
CA GLY A 173 -20.06 7.22 69.61
C GLY A 173 -19.66 8.23 68.53
N ALA A 174 -19.48 9.50 68.90
CA ALA A 174 -19.09 10.56 67.97
C ALA A 174 -17.74 10.26 67.30
N VAL A 175 -16.74 9.88 68.09
CA VAL A 175 -15.40 9.55 67.60
C VAL A 175 -15.44 8.33 66.67
N MET A 176 -16.20 7.30 67.03
CA MET A 176 -16.37 6.11 66.18
C MET A 176 -17.01 6.45 64.83
N VAL A 177 -18.06 7.29 64.82
CA VAL A 177 -18.73 7.72 63.58
C VAL A 177 -17.78 8.54 62.70
N GLY A 178 -17.03 9.49 63.29
CA GLY A 178 -16.04 10.28 62.56
C GLY A 178 -14.94 9.43 61.94
N ALA A 179 -14.37 8.48 62.70
CA ALA A 179 -13.35 7.56 62.21
C ALA A 179 -13.89 6.65 61.09
N PHE A 180 -15.12 6.14 61.25
CA PHE A 180 -15.80 5.34 60.23
C PHE A 180 -15.95 6.10 58.91
N ILE A 181 -16.38 7.37 58.95
CA ILE A 181 -16.54 8.20 57.75
C ILE A 181 -15.20 8.38 57.03
N ILE A 182 -14.11 8.69 57.76
CA ILE A 182 -12.78 8.89 57.15
C ILE A 182 -12.28 7.59 56.48
N ILE A 183 -12.38 6.45 57.18
CA ILE A 183 -11.97 5.14 56.65
C ILE A 183 -12.80 4.80 55.41
N PHE A 184 -14.10 5.04 55.47
CA PHE A 184 -15.02 4.78 54.37
C PHE A 184 -14.72 5.65 53.15
N LEU A 185 -14.43 6.95 53.35
CA LEU A 185 -14.01 7.85 52.28
C LEU A 185 -12.70 7.41 51.63
N LYS A 186 -11.72 6.99 52.43
CA LYS A 186 -10.44 6.45 51.94
C LYS A 186 -10.66 5.18 51.12
N TYR A 187 -11.52 4.29 51.60
CA TYR A 187 -11.88 3.06 50.89
C TYR A 187 -12.49 3.36 49.52
N LEU A 188 -13.44 4.29 49.44
CA LEU A 188 -14.04 4.70 48.17
C LEU A 188 -13.00 5.28 47.20
N ASN A 189 -12.07 6.12 47.68
CA ASN A 189 -11.02 6.70 46.84
C ASN A 189 -10.07 5.62 46.29
N LEU A 190 -9.62 4.68 47.14
CA LEU A 190 -8.76 3.58 46.70
C LEU A 190 -9.40 2.69 45.63
N VAL A 191 -10.69 2.39 45.77
CA VAL A 191 -11.43 1.60 44.78
C VAL A 191 -11.50 2.35 43.44
N GLN A 192 -11.71 3.67 43.46
CA GLN A 192 -11.72 4.48 42.24
C GLN A 192 -10.34 4.52 41.58
N PHE A 193 -9.28 4.72 42.36
CA PHE A 193 -7.91 4.77 41.85
C PHE A 193 -7.49 3.49 41.12
N LYS A 194 -7.82 2.31 41.68
CA LYS A 194 -7.51 1.02 41.04
C LYS A 194 -8.15 0.89 39.65
N ARG A 195 -9.45 1.22 39.52
CA ARG A 195 -10.15 1.17 38.23
C ARG A 195 -9.54 2.10 37.20
N THR A 196 -9.17 3.32 37.62
CA THR A 196 -8.51 4.27 36.72
C THR A 196 -7.16 3.76 36.26
N SER A 197 -6.37 3.14 37.15
CA SER A 197 -5.07 2.56 36.80
C SER A 197 -5.19 1.40 35.83
N GLU A 198 -6.18 0.51 36.01
CA GLU A 198 -6.44 -0.62 35.09
C GLU A 198 -6.81 -0.11 33.69
N LEU A 199 -7.73 0.85 33.60
CA LEU A 199 -8.13 1.46 32.32
C LEU A 199 -6.96 2.13 31.60
N LEU A 200 -6.07 2.80 32.33
CA LEU A 200 -4.88 3.42 31.74
C LEU A 200 -3.94 2.37 31.15
N SER A 201 -3.72 1.25 31.84
CA SER A 201 -2.88 0.17 31.31
C SER A 201 -3.45 -0.48 30.06
N GLU A 202 -4.78 -0.64 29.99
CA GLU A 202 -5.46 -1.17 28.81
C GLU A 202 -5.32 -0.22 27.60
N ILE A 203 -5.49 1.09 27.82
CA ILE A 203 -5.29 2.12 26.79
C ILE A 203 -3.84 2.14 26.30
N GLU A 204 -2.85 2.02 27.20
CA GLU A 204 -1.44 1.96 26.81
C GLU A 204 -1.14 0.73 25.94
N GLU A 205 -1.70 -0.43 26.29
CA GLU A 205 -1.53 -1.65 25.50
C GLU A 205 -2.22 -1.55 24.14
N GLU A 206 -3.44 -1.01 24.06
CA GLU A 206 -4.12 -0.78 22.78
C GLU A 206 -3.37 0.22 21.90
N ASN A 207 -2.86 1.32 22.47
CA ASN A 207 -2.06 2.29 21.73
C ASN A 207 -0.77 1.67 21.18
N LYS A 208 -0.10 0.83 21.97
CA LYS A 208 1.09 0.11 21.51
C LYS A 208 0.77 -0.81 20.33
N ARG A 209 -0.31 -1.60 20.42
CA ARG A 209 -0.78 -2.48 19.33
C ARG A 209 -1.17 -1.68 18.09
N ALA A 210 -1.77 -0.50 18.26
CA ALA A 210 -2.12 0.38 17.15
C ALA A 210 -0.87 0.92 16.44
N GLN A 211 0.16 1.33 17.19
CA GLN A 211 1.44 1.79 16.62
C GLN A 211 2.18 0.68 15.87
N GLU A 212 2.22 -0.55 16.42
CA GLU A 212 2.83 -1.70 15.76
C GLU A 212 2.13 -1.99 14.41
N LYS A 213 0.80 -1.96 14.38
CA LYS A 213 0.02 -2.14 13.15
C LYS A 213 0.24 -1.01 12.14
N GLU A 214 0.36 0.24 12.60
CA GLU A 214 0.64 1.38 11.73
C GLU A 214 2.01 1.24 11.04
N GLN A 215 3.02 0.82 11.79
CA GLN A 215 4.36 0.55 11.25
C GLN A 215 4.35 -0.60 10.25
N GLU A 216 3.67 -1.71 10.57
CA GLU A 216 3.51 -2.85 9.68
C GLU A 216 2.79 -2.47 8.38
N LEU A 217 1.70 -1.69 8.48
CA LEU A 217 0.95 -1.20 7.34
C LEU A 217 1.80 -0.29 6.46
N THR A 218 2.54 0.65 7.06
CA THR A 218 3.43 1.57 6.33
C THR A 218 4.51 0.81 5.57
N LYS A 219 5.12 -0.20 6.21
CA LYS A 219 6.09 -1.07 5.54
C LYS A 219 5.47 -1.83 4.38
N THR A 220 4.30 -2.43 4.59
CA THR A 220 3.59 -3.18 3.56
C THR A 220 3.22 -2.31 2.36
N LEU A 221 2.77 -1.07 2.60
CA LEU A 221 2.50 -0.10 1.53
C LEU A 221 3.76 0.24 0.74
N SER A 222 4.88 0.50 1.42
CA SER A 222 6.16 0.75 0.75
C SER A 222 6.62 -0.44 -0.10
N ASP A 223 6.50 -1.67 0.42
CA ASP A 223 6.89 -2.88 -0.30
C ASP A 223 5.99 -3.11 -1.54
N LEU A 224 4.68 -2.83 -1.41
CA LEU A 224 3.73 -2.88 -2.53
C LEU A 224 4.03 -1.82 -3.60
N GLU A 225 4.39 -0.60 -3.23
CA GLU A 225 4.76 0.45 -4.18
C GLU A 225 6.01 0.06 -5.00
N VAL A 226 7.02 -0.53 -4.36
CA VAL A 226 8.21 -1.04 -5.04
C VAL A 226 7.82 -2.17 -6.01
N ALA A 227 7.04 -3.15 -5.55
CA ALA A 227 6.58 -4.26 -6.38
C ALA A 227 5.75 -3.79 -7.60
N GLN A 228 4.87 -2.81 -7.42
CA GLN A 228 4.07 -2.23 -8.51
C GLN A 228 4.93 -1.50 -9.55
N LYS A 229 5.98 -0.78 -9.12
CA LYS A 229 6.91 -0.12 -10.04
C LYS A 229 7.70 -1.15 -10.86
N GLU A 230 8.20 -2.21 -10.23
CA GLU A 230 8.91 -3.29 -10.92
C GLU A 230 8.00 -4.03 -11.90
N GLU A 231 6.76 -4.34 -11.49
CA GLU A 231 5.77 -4.97 -12.36
C GLU A 231 5.40 -4.08 -13.54
N SER A 232 5.25 -2.77 -13.33
CA SER A 232 4.97 -1.82 -14.42
C SER A 232 6.11 -1.77 -15.44
N LYS A 233 7.37 -1.75 -14.98
CA LYS A 233 8.56 -1.80 -15.86
C LYS A 233 8.61 -3.11 -16.67
N ARG A 234 8.32 -4.25 -16.03
CA ARG A 234 8.24 -5.55 -16.70
C ARG A 234 7.12 -5.59 -17.74
N ASN A 235 5.93 -5.12 -17.38
CA ASN A 235 4.77 -5.10 -18.29
C ASN A 235 4.98 -4.18 -19.49
N TRP A 236 5.64 -3.04 -19.27
CA TRP A 236 6.08 -2.16 -20.35
C TRP A 236 7.01 -2.93 -21.29
N LYS A 237 8.11 -3.52 -20.79
CA LYS A 237 9.06 -4.30 -21.62
C LYS A 237 8.37 -5.40 -22.44
N THR A 238 7.55 -6.23 -21.79
CA THR A 238 6.83 -7.33 -22.45
C THR A 238 5.88 -6.83 -23.54
N SER A 239 5.17 -5.73 -23.28
CA SER A 239 4.24 -5.14 -24.24
C SER A 239 4.99 -4.57 -25.45
N GLY A 240 6.15 -3.94 -25.21
CA GLY A 240 7.03 -3.45 -26.27
C GLY A 240 7.52 -4.57 -27.19
N LEU A 241 7.99 -5.68 -26.60
CA LEU A 241 8.49 -6.84 -27.33
C LEU A 241 7.38 -7.59 -28.09
N ALA A 242 6.17 -7.61 -27.55
CA ALA A 242 5.02 -8.22 -28.23
C ALA A 242 4.67 -7.47 -29.52
N GLU A 243 4.68 -6.13 -29.48
CA GLU A 243 4.31 -5.31 -30.63
C GLU A 243 5.37 -5.35 -31.73
N ILE A 244 6.66 -5.30 -31.38
CA ILE A 244 7.72 -5.48 -32.38
C ILE A 244 7.67 -6.89 -33.00
N GLY A 245 7.36 -7.92 -32.19
CA GLY A 245 7.15 -9.28 -32.69
C GLY A 245 5.99 -9.40 -33.69
N ASN A 246 4.97 -8.55 -33.60
CA ASN A 246 3.92 -8.46 -34.60
C ASN A 246 4.41 -7.80 -35.89
N LEU A 247 5.14 -6.67 -35.78
CA LEU A 247 5.72 -5.98 -36.93
C LEU A 247 6.66 -6.88 -37.74
N LEU A 248 7.53 -7.65 -37.04
CA LEU A 248 8.47 -8.58 -37.66
C LEU A 248 7.80 -9.74 -38.42
N ARG A 249 6.52 -10.04 -38.18
CA ARG A 249 5.79 -11.13 -38.83
C ARG A 249 4.99 -10.70 -40.06
N VAL A 250 4.68 -9.41 -40.20
CA VAL A 250 3.73 -8.92 -41.22
C VAL A 250 4.43 -8.41 -42.47
N GLU A 251 5.64 -7.88 -42.34
CA GLU A 251 6.36 -7.23 -43.44
C GLU A 251 7.34 -8.21 -44.11
N ASP A 252 7.23 -8.35 -45.43
CA ASP A 252 8.16 -9.14 -46.26
C ASP A 252 9.26 -8.28 -46.93
N ASP A 253 9.14 -6.96 -46.84
CA ASP A 253 10.09 -6.00 -47.41
C ASP A 253 11.02 -5.45 -46.31
N LEU A 254 12.34 -5.63 -46.51
CA LEU A 254 13.35 -5.25 -45.52
C LEU A 254 13.42 -3.72 -45.31
N ASP A 255 13.25 -2.93 -46.37
CA ASP A 255 13.30 -1.47 -46.29
C ASP A 255 12.11 -0.94 -45.48
N GLU A 256 10.91 -1.40 -45.80
CA GLU A 256 9.69 -1.01 -45.09
C GLU A 256 9.70 -1.48 -43.63
N LEU A 257 10.23 -2.69 -43.38
CA LEU A 257 10.39 -3.22 -42.03
C LEU A 257 11.34 -2.36 -41.18
N CYS A 258 12.52 -2.01 -41.71
CA CYS A 258 13.49 -1.16 -41.02
C CYS A 258 12.91 0.22 -40.67
N ASP A 259 12.16 0.84 -41.58
CA ASP A 259 11.47 2.12 -41.36
C ASP A 259 10.41 2.03 -40.25
N LYS A 260 9.60 0.96 -40.26
CA LYS A 260 8.57 0.72 -39.23
C LYS A 260 9.20 0.45 -37.86
N ILE A 261 10.27 -0.33 -37.82
CA ILE A 261 11.02 -0.65 -36.59
C ILE A 261 11.55 0.64 -35.95
N ILE A 262 12.32 1.46 -36.68
CA ILE A 262 12.95 2.64 -36.08
C ILE A 262 11.88 3.66 -35.64
N ALA A 263 10.80 3.81 -36.42
CA ALA A 263 9.69 4.68 -36.06
C ALA A 263 8.96 4.19 -34.80
N TYR A 264 8.79 2.88 -34.64
CA TYR A 264 8.22 2.28 -33.44
C TYR A 264 9.11 2.50 -32.22
N ILE A 265 10.41 2.16 -32.32
CA ILE A 265 11.38 2.30 -31.22
C ILE A 265 11.39 3.75 -30.73
N VAL A 266 11.53 4.73 -31.65
CA VAL A 266 11.63 6.14 -31.26
C VAL A 266 10.36 6.61 -30.56
N LYS A 267 9.17 6.21 -31.04
CA LYS A 267 7.90 6.57 -30.39
C LYS A 267 7.73 5.88 -29.03
N TYR A 268 8.04 4.60 -28.96
CA TYR A 268 7.83 3.79 -27.76
C TYR A 268 8.79 4.17 -26.62
N MET A 269 10.03 4.49 -26.97
CA MET A 269 11.06 4.99 -26.06
C MET A 269 10.90 6.47 -25.71
N GLU A 270 9.91 7.15 -26.31
CA GLU A 270 9.75 8.61 -26.28
C GLU A 270 11.05 9.36 -26.64
N ALA A 271 11.86 8.77 -27.53
CA ALA A 271 13.08 9.37 -28.04
C ALA A 271 12.75 10.43 -29.10
N SER A 272 13.73 11.28 -29.41
CA SER A 272 13.56 12.38 -30.37
C SER A 272 14.01 12.00 -31.77
N GLN A 273 15.07 11.20 -31.89
CA GLN A 273 15.62 10.73 -33.15
C GLN A 273 16.12 9.30 -33.01
N GLY A 274 16.20 8.60 -34.14
CA GLY A 274 16.84 7.30 -34.20
C GLY A 274 17.35 6.96 -35.58
N ALA A 275 18.38 6.11 -35.63
CA ALA A 275 18.96 5.55 -36.84
C ALA A 275 19.19 4.05 -36.68
N LEU A 276 19.11 3.33 -37.80
CA LEU A 276 19.35 1.90 -37.90
C LEU A 276 20.44 1.68 -38.95
N PHE A 277 21.53 1.06 -38.53
CA PHE A 277 22.66 0.67 -39.36
C PHE A 277 22.67 -0.83 -39.57
N LEU A 278 22.92 -1.30 -40.79
CA LEU A 278 23.05 -2.73 -41.11
C LEU A 278 24.47 -3.06 -41.54
N LEU A 279 24.90 -4.29 -41.23
CA LEU A 279 26.17 -4.83 -41.67
C LEU A 279 26.13 -5.13 -43.18
N ASP A 280 27.10 -4.59 -43.92
CA ASP A 280 27.33 -4.90 -45.32
C ASP A 280 28.18 -6.19 -45.44
N ASP A 281 27.54 -7.29 -45.84
CA ASP A 281 28.19 -8.61 -45.93
C ASP A 281 29.10 -8.76 -47.17
N ASP A 282 29.06 -7.82 -48.12
CA ASP A 282 29.77 -7.92 -49.42
C ASP A 282 31.20 -7.36 -49.38
N THR A 283 31.62 -6.73 -48.27
CA THR A 283 32.91 -6.04 -48.15
C THR A 283 34.08 -7.02 -47.96
N THR A 284 34.20 -7.65 -46.79
CA THR A 284 35.32 -8.55 -46.46
C THR A 284 35.00 -9.52 -45.32
N LYS A 285 35.78 -10.61 -45.20
CA LYS A 285 35.72 -11.56 -44.06
C LYS A 285 36.54 -11.10 -42.85
N ASP A 286 37.39 -10.09 -43.00
CA ASP A 286 38.13 -9.51 -41.88
C ASP A 286 37.21 -8.58 -41.09
N ARG A 287 37.06 -8.84 -39.80
CA ARG A 287 36.13 -8.14 -38.92
C ARG A 287 36.50 -6.65 -38.75
N GLN A 288 37.77 -6.28 -38.93
CA GLN A 288 38.20 -4.88 -38.84
C GLN A 288 37.91 -4.06 -40.11
N GLU A 289 37.58 -4.73 -41.22
CA GLU A 289 37.31 -4.08 -42.51
C GLU A 289 35.82 -4.09 -42.86
N GLN A 290 34.97 -4.67 -42.01
CA GLN A 290 33.53 -4.68 -42.22
C GLN A 290 32.94 -3.28 -42.07
N GLU A 291 31.95 -2.98 -42.92
CA GLU A 291 31.29 -1.69 -42.96
C GLU A 291 29.82 -1.80 -42.54
N LEU A 292 29.36 -0.80 -41.80
CA LEU A 292 27.96 -0.58 -41.46
C LEU A 292 27.43 0.57 -42.30
N TYR A 293 26.27 0.41 -42.91
CA TYR A 293 25.60 1.49 -43.65
C TYR A 293 24.26 1.81 -43.00
N ILE A 294 23.87 3.08 -43.04
CA ILE A 294 22.57 3.51 -42.54
C ILE A 294 21.45 3.00 -43.46
N LYS A 295 20.56 2.17 -42.93
CA LYS A 295 19.42 1.63 -43.67
C LYS A 295 18.17 2.47 -43.47
N SER A 296 17.95 2.96 -42.25
CA SER A 296 16.76 3.76 -41.92
C SER A 296 17.06 4.82 -40.87
N ALA A 297 16.31 5.92 -40.90
CA ALA A 297 16.41 6.99 -39.91
C ALA A 297 15.08 7.70 -39.66
N TYR A 298 14.79 7.97 -38.39
CA TYR A 298 13.61 8.69 -37.93
C TYR A 298 13.97 10.07 -37.39
N ALA A 299 13.28 11.11 -37.88
CA ALA A 299 13.51 12.52 -37.53
C ALA A 299 14.97 13.00 -37.68
N TYR A 300 15.76 12.25 -38.45
CA TYR A 300 17.13 12.58 -38.88
C TYR A 300 17.08 13.29 -40.24
N GLU A 301 18.07 14.11 -40.57
CA GLU A 301 18.09 14.89 -41.82
C GLU A 301 18.06 14.00 -43.08
N ARG A 302 16.85 13.64 -43.54
CA ARG A 302 16.56 12.66 -44.62
C ARG A 302 17.27 12.90 -45.95
N LYS A 303 17.85 14.08 -46.19
CA LYS A 303 18.37 14.48 -47.51
C LYS A 303 19.90 14.49 -47.66
N LYS A 304 20.69 14.19 -46.62
CA LYS A 304 22.16 14.32 -46.70
C LYS A 304 23.01 13.08 -46.44
N ARG A 305 22.49 11.96 -45.92
CA ARG A 305 23.38 10.89 -45.43
C ARG A 305 22.88 9.44 -45.58
N LEU A 306 22.02 9.10 -46.55
CA LEU A 306 21.71 7.67 -46.82
C LEU A 306 22.90 6.87 -47.39
N ASP A 307 23.98 7.54 -47.82
CA ASP A 307 25.27 6.92 -48.19
C ASP A 307 26.28 6.90 -47.04
N HIS A 308 25.86 7.16 -45.80
CA HIS A 308 26.81 7.15 -44.68
C HIS A 308 27.20 5.72 -44.31
N ARG A 309 28.47 5.40 -44.56
CA ARG A 309 29.14 4.17 -44.14
C ARG A 309 30.06 4.46 -42.95
N VAL A 310 30.17 3.48 -42.07
CA VAL A 310 31.01 3.51 -40.85
C VAL A 310 31.80 2.20 -40.80
N GLN A 311 33.12 2.30 -40.69
CA GLN A 311 33.98 1.13 -40.56
C GLN A 311 33.98 0.57 -39.14
N ALA A 312 34.28 -0.72 -38.98
CA ALA A 312 34.49 -1.33 -37.68
C ALA A 312 35.57 -0.56 -36.89
N GLY A 313 35.27 -0.19 -35.64
CA GLY A 313 36.15 0.65 -34.80
C GLY A 313 36.14 2.15 -35.13
N GLU A 314 35.41 2.59 -36.16
CA GLU A 314 35.23 4.00 -36.47
C GLU A 314 34.07 4.60 -35.66
N GLY A 315 34.40 5.59 -34.82
CA GLY A 315 33.41 6.26 -33.97
C GLY A 315 32.71 5.30 -32.99
N LEU A 316 31.61 5.75 -32.40
CA LEU A 316 30.90 4.96 -31.38
C LEU A 316 30.10 3.79 -31.98
N ILE A 317 29.57 3.97 -33.19
CA ILE A 317 28.86 2.90 -33.90
C ILE A 317 29.85 1.76 -34.22
N GLY A 318 31.00 2.08 -34.82
CA GLY A 318 32.03 1.09 -35.09
C GLY A 318 32.61 0.46 -33.83
N GLN A 319 32.71 1.22 -32.73
CA GLN A 319 33.15 0.66 -31.43
C GLN A 319 32.12 -0.32 -30.87
N CYS A 320 30.84 0.04 -30.86
CA CYS A 320 29.73 -0.82 -30.42
C CYS A 320 29.70 -2.14 -31.22
N PHE A 321 29.98 -2.09 -32.53
CA PHE A 321 30.11 -3.27 -33.38
C PHE A 321 31.24 -4.23 -32.94
N LEU A 322 32.39 -3.67 -32.56
CA LEU A 322 33.54 -4.47 -32.12
C LEU A 322 33.31 -5.06 -30.73
N GLU A 323 32.85 -4.23 -29.79
CA GLU A 323 32.64 -4.59 -28.38
C GLU A 323 31.45 -5.51 -28.16
N LYS A 324 30.45 -5.50 -29.06
CA LYS A 324 29.20 -6.28 -28.93
C LYS A 324 28.37 -5.91 -27.70
N ASP A 325 28.58 -4.73 -27.17
CA ASP A 325 27.84 -4.20 -26.03
C ASP A 325 27.27 -2.82 -26.36
N TYR A 326 26.26 -2.40 -25.61
CA TYR A 326 25.66 -1.08 -25.80
C TYR A 326 26.60 0.02 -25.31
N ILE A 327 26.47 1.21 -25.90
CA ILE A 327 27.15 2.42 -25.45
C ILE A 327 26.07 3.43 -25.05
N TYR A 328 26.11 3.90 -23.80
CA TYR A 328 25.18 4.89 -23.29
C TYR A 328 25.92 6.16 -22.87
N LEU A 329 25.55 7.28 -23.48
CA LEU A 329 26.13 8.60 -23.22
C LEU A 329 25.08 9.53 -22.61
N THR A 330 25.42 10.15 -21.49
CA THR A 330 24.61 11.19 -20.81
C THR A 330 25.20 12.60 -20.93
N GLU A 331 26.47 12.69 -21.34
CA GLU A 331 27.16 13.96 -21.59
C GLU A 331 27.49 14.04 -23.08
N VAL A 332 26.53 14.55 -23.87
CA VAL A 332 26.67 14.66 -25.32
C VAL A 332 27.40 15.97 -25.67
N PRO A 333 28.57 15.92 -26.34
CA PRO A 333 29.28 17.13 -26.75
C PRO A 333 28.47 17.96 -27.75
N ASP A 334 28.57 19.29 -27.67
CA ASP A 334 27.74 20.21 -28.48
C ASP A 334 27.90 20.05 -30.00
N SER A 335 29.01 19.47 -30.46
CA SER A 335 29.32 19.25 -31.87
C SER A 335 28.93 17.86 -32.39
N PHE A 336 28.36 16.99 -31.55
CA PHE A 336 28.17 15.57 -31.87
C PHE A 336 26.91 15.32 -32.71
N ILE A 337 25.76 15.81 -32.23
CA ILE A 337 24.46 15.68 -32.90
C ILE A 337 23.53 16.81 -32.45
N SER A 338 22.71 17.35 -33.36
CA SER A 338 21.68 18.34 -33.05
C SER A 338 20.30 17.88 -33.54
N ILE A 339 19.31 17.98 -32.67
CA ILE A 339 17.91 17.75 -32.99
C ILE A 339 17.33 19.04 -33.54
N LYS A 340 17.00 19.05 -34.83
CA LYS A 340 16.48 20.23 -35.53
C LYS A 340 14.96 20.20 -35.63
N SER A 341 14.35 21.33 -35.31
CA SER A 341 12.95 21.66 -35.54
C SER A 341 12.87 22.78 -36.59
N GLY A 342 11.68 22.99 -37.15
CA GLY A 342 11.41 24.16 -38.00
C GLY A 342 11.57 25.50 -37.28
N LEU A 343 11.70 25.49 -35.95
CA LEU A 343 11.83 26.68 -35.09
C LEU A 343 13.23 26.86 -34.47
N GLY A 344 14.13 25.88 -34.57
CA GLY A 344 15.45 25.94 -33.94
C GLY A 344 16.08 24.55 -33.74
N ASP A 345 17.23 24.50 -33.10
CA ASP A 345 18.02 23.29 -32.85
C ASP A 345 18.41 23.14 -31.38
N ALA A 346 18.49 21.89 -30.90
CA ALA A 346 18.88 21.56 -29.54
C ALA A 346 19.64 20.24 -29.46
N ASN A 347 20.57 20.12 -28.51
CA ASN A 347 21.36 18.90 -28.31
C ASN A 347 20.59 17.89 -27.43
N PRO A 348 20.63 16.59 -27.73
CA PRO A 348 20.01 15.58 -26.87
C PRO A 348 20.72 15.50 -25.52
N ARG A 349 19.99 15.07 -24.50
CA ARG A 349 20.53 14.81 -23.16
C ARG A 349 21.22 13.46 -23.09
N SER A 350 20.75 12.48 -23.85
CA SER A 350 21.38 11.17 -23.88
C SER A 350 21.30 10.50 -25.23
N ILE A 351 22.30 9.67 -25.52
CA ILE A 351 22.40 8.83 -26.71
C ILE A 351 22.60 7.39 -26.27
N LEU A 352 21.81 6.48 -26.82
CA LEU A 352 22.00 5.04 -26.64
C LEU A 352 22.30 4.39 -27.99
N ILE A 353 23.39 3.64 -28.04
CA ILE A 353 23.81 2.86 -29.20
C ILE A 353 23.73 1.40 -28.79
N THR A 354 22.97 0.58 -29.52
CA THR A 354 22.66 -0.80 -29.13
C THR A 354 22.93 -1.75 -30.30
N PRO A 355 23.72 -2.82 -30.11
CA PRO A 355 23.96 -3.79 -31.16
C PRO A 355 22.77 -4.73 -31.33
N MET A 356 22.46 -5.09 -32.57
CA MET A 356 21.55 -6.19 -32.91
C MET A 356 22.37 -7.47 -33.04
N ILE A 357 22.36 -8.31 -32.00
CA ILE A 357 23.24 -9.47 -31.91
C ILE A 357 22.48 -10.78 -31.77
N VAL A 358 22.90 -11.80 -32.51
CA VAL A 358 22.43 -13.19 -32.38
C VAL A 358 23.62 -14.11 -32.59
N ASN A 359 23.78 -15.12 -31.73
CA ASN A 359 24.87 -16.11 -31.81
C ASN A 359 26.26 -15.45 -31.98
N GLU A 360 26.55 -14.43 -31.17
CA GLU A 360 27.82 -13.68 -31.22
C GLU A 360 28.08 -12.93 -32.54
N GLN A 361 27.10 -12.80 -33.42
CA GLN A 361 27.20 -12.06 -34.68
C GLN A 361 26.35 -10.80 -34.62
N VAL A 362 26.96 -9.64 -34.92
CA VAL A 362 26.25 -8.36 -35.01
C VAL A 362 25.70 -8.22 -36.43
N TYR A 363 24.38 -8.03 -36.56
CA TYR A 363 23.70 -7.85 -37.84
C TYR A 363 23.46 -6.37 -38.17
N GLY A 364 23.54 -5.51 -37.16
CA GLY A 364 23.43 -4.08 -37.28
C GLY A 364 23.39 -3.38 -35.92
N ILE A 365 23.12 -2.08 -35.93
CA ILE A 365 23.17 -1.22 -34.75
C ILE A 365 22.01 -0.24 -34.77
N PHE A 366 21.38 -0.06 -33.61
CA PHE A 366 20.48 1.06 -33.35
C PHE A 366 21.23 2.20 -32.70
N GLU A 367 20.91 3.42 -33.08
CA GLU A 367 21.28 4.62 -32.36
C GLU A 367 20.02 5.43 -32.09
N ILE A 368 19.78 5.80 -30.82
CA ILE A 368 18.67 6.65 -30.43
C ILE A 368 19.16 7.84 -29.61
N ALA A 369 18.57 9.01 -29.86
CA ALA A 369 18.87 10.24 -29.14
C ALA A 369 17.61 10.77 -28.44
N SER A 370 17.73 11.14 -27.17
CA SER A 370 16.61 11.58 -26.32
C SER A 370 16.96 12.82 -25.51
N PHE A 371 15.96 13.64 -25.22
CA PHE A 371 16.07 14.74 -24.25
C PHE A 371 15.90 14.27 -22.78
N LYS A 372 15.42 13.03 -22.59
CA LYS A 372 15.28 12.39 -21.27
C LYS A 372 16.39 11.35 -21.10
N GLU A 373 16.80 11.11 -19.87
CA GLU A 373 17.66 9.97 -19.55
C GLU A 373 16.92 8.66 -19.88
N ILE A 374 17.68 7.68 -20.36
CA ILE A 374 17.18 6.33 -20.66
C ILE A 374 17.47 5.46 -19.44
N GLU A 375 16.42 4.95 -18.80
CA GLU A 375 16.55 4.10 -17.61
C GLU A 375 17.02 2.69 -17.99
N GLN A 376 17.63 1.97 -17.03
CA GLN A 376 18.18 0.63 -17.26
C GLN A 376 17.18 -0.36 -17.89
N TYR A 377 15.92 -0.36 -17.42
CA TYR A 377 14.90 -1.28 -17.97
C TYR A 377 14.58 -1.01 -19.46
N GLN A 378 14.81 0.21 -19.92
CA GLN A 378 14.65 0.60 -21.33
C GLN A 378 15.88 0.19 -22.17
N ILE A 379 17.08 0.23 -21.59
CA ILE A 379 18.30 -0.31 -22.19
C ILE A 379 18.17 -1.84 -22.34
N ASP A 380 17.74 -2.52 -21.28
CA ASP A 380 17.51 -3.97 -21.29
C ASP A 380 16.42 -4.36 -22.31
N PHE A 381 15.44 -3.49 -22.53
CA PHE A 381 14.44 -3.63 -23.60
C PHE A 381 15.08 -3.51 -24.98
N MET A 382 15.92 -2.50 -25.22
CA MET A 382 16.61 -2.31 -26.49
C MET A 382 17.54 -3.48 -26.82
N MET A 383 18.22 -4.07 -25.83
CA MET A 383 19.07 -5.25 -26.01
C MET A 383 18.26 -6.48 -26.45
N GLU A 384 17.18 -6.81 -25.73
CA GLU A 384 16.30 -7.95 -26.10
C GLU A 384 15.57 -7.72 -27.44
N LEU A 385 15.20 -6.47 -27.71
CA LEU A 385 14.62 -6.07 -28.99
C LEU A 385 15.66 -6.23 -30.13
N GLY A 386 16.91 -5.85 -29.88
CA GLY A 386 18.02 -6.03 -30.82
C GLY A 386 18.26 -7.49 -31.18
N GLU A 387 18.18 -8.40 -30.22
CA GLU A 387 18.29 -9.85 -30.46
C GLU A 387 17.14 -10.38 -31.33
N ASN A 388 15.89 -10.02 -31.02
CA ASN A 388 14.72 -10.43 -31.81
C ASN A 388 14.80 -9.94 -33.27
N ILE A 389 15.24 -8.69 -33.46
CA ILE A 389 15.37 -8.12 -34.81
C ILE A 389 16.54 -8.74 -35.55
N ALA A 390 17.68 -8.97 -34.90
CA ALA A 390 18.82 -9.68 -35.49
C ALA A 390 18.42 -11.06 -36.01
N MET A 391 17.58 -11.80 -35.27
CA MET A 391 17.07 -13.10 -35.71
C MET A 391 16.25 -13.00 -36.99
N THR A 392 15.36 -12.01 -37.07
CA THR A 392 14.55 -11.76 -38.28
C THR A 392 15.41 -11.31 -39.45
N LEU A 393 16.38 -10.41 -39.23
CA LEU A 393 17.33 -9.97 -40.27
C LEU A 393 18.15 -11.13 -40.82
N ASN A 394 18.60 -12.05 -39.95
CA ASN A 394 19.28 -13.27 -40.38
C ASN A 394 18.37 -14.13 -41.28
N ASN A 395 17.09 -14.31 -40.91
CA ASN A 395 16.13 -15.05 -41.73
C ASN A 395 15.91 -14.38 -43.09
N PHE A 396 15.80 -13.05 -43.15
CA PHE A 396 15.71 -12.30 -44.41
C PHE A 396 16.92 -12.56 -45.30
N LYS A 397 18.13 -12.42 -44.76
CA LYS A 397 19.39 -12.67 -45.50
C LYS A 397 19.48 -14.11 -46.02
N VAL A 398 19.12 -15.09 -45.19
CA VAL A 398 19.11 -16.51 -45.59
C VAL A 398 18.10 -16.77 -46.71
N ASN A 399 16.89 -16.20 -46.61
CA ASN A 399 15.86 -16.35 -47.63
C ASN A 399 16.26 -15.68 -48.95
N GLU A 400 16.81 -14.48 -48.91
CA GLU A 400 17.31 -13.75 -50.08
C GLU A 400 18.43 -14.54 -50.78
N ARG A 401 19.41 -15.03 -50.02
CA ARG A 401 20.49 -15.86 -50.57
C ARG A 401 19.97 -17.16 -51.16
N THR A 402 19.00 -17.80 -50.52
CA THR A 402 18.38 -19.03 -51.03
C THR A 402 17.65 -18.77 -52.34
N LYS A 403 16.92 -17.65 -52.44
CA LYS A 403 16.24 -17.24 -53.68
C LYS A 403 17.23 -16.99 -54.81
N LYS A 404 18.31 -16.24 -54.54
CA LYS A 404 19.36 -15.97 -55.54
C LYS A 404 20.05 -17.25 -56.02
N LEU A 405 20.44 -18.14 -55.10
CA LEU A 405 21.04 -19.42 -55.46
C LEU A 405 20.08 -20.31 -56.26
N LEU A 406 18.78 -20.26 -55.95
CA LEU A 406 17.77 -20.99 -56.71
C LEU A 406 17.64 -20.44 -58.14
N GLU A 407 17.63 -19.12 -58.30
CA GLU A 407 17.61 -18.44 -59.61
C GLU A 407 18.87 -18.81 -60.42
N GLU A 408 20.07 -18.72 -59.83
CA GLU A 408 21.33 -19.14 -60.47
C GLU A 408 21.31 -20.62 -60.89
N THR A 409 20.76 -21.50 -60.04
CA THR A 409 20.64 -22.93 -60.36
C THR A 409 19.65 -23.18 -61.50
N GLN A 410 18.56 -22.42 -61.57
CA GLN A 410 17.59 -22.51 -62.66
C GLN A 410 18.21 -22.05 -63.98
N GLU A 411 18.91 -20.92 -63.99
CA GLU A 411 19.61 -20.43 -65.18
C GLU A 411 20.68 -21.43 -65.67
N GLN A 412 21.47 -22.00 -64.76
CA GLN A 412 22.46 -23.03 -65.11
C GLN A 412 21.80 -24.28 -65.71
N SER A 413 20.66 -24.70 -65.18
CA SER A 413 19.89 -25.84 -65.70
C SER A 413 19.36 -25.58 -67.11
N GLU A 414 18.86 -24.37 -67.38
CA GLU A 414 18.42 -23.97 -68.72
C GLU A 414 19.58 -23.93 -69.73
N GLN A 415 20.74 -23.39 -69.33
CA GLN A 415 21.95 -23.39 -70.15
C GLN A 415 22.41 -24.80 -70.49
N LEU A 416 22.45 -25.71 -69.51
CA LEU A 416 22.81 -27.11 -69.73
C LEU A 416 21.84 -27.80 -70.68
N ARG A 417 20.53 -27.56 -70.52
CA ARG A 417 19.51 -28.11 -71.44
C ARG A 417 19.69 -27.59 -72.87
N SER A 418 20.04 -26.32 -73.04
CA SER A 418 20.34 -25.75 -74.36
C SER A 418 21.60 -26.39 -74.97
N GLN A 419 22.65 -26.59 -74.18
CA GLN A 419 23.89 -27.26 -74.63
C GLN A 419 23.64 -28.72 -74.99
N GLU A 420 22.81 -29.44 -74.23
CA GLU A 420 22.42 -30.82 -74.55
C GLU A 420 21.65 -30.90 -75.87
N GLU A 421 20.72 -29.98 -76.13
CA GLU A 421 19.98 -29.92 -77.38
C GLU A 421 20.88 -29.61 -78.57
N GLU A 422 21.80 -28.64 -78.44
CA GLU A 422 22.78 -28.30 -79.47
C GLU A 422 23.73 -29.49 -79.73
N MET A 423 24.18 -30.18 -78.68
CA MET A 423 25.00 -31.38 -78.82
C MET A 423 24.23 -32.51 -79.52
N ARG A 424 22.93 -32.69 -79.21
CA ARG A 424 22.09 -33.67 -79.89
C ARG A 424 21.95 -33.35 -81.38
N GLN A 425 21.68 -32.10 -81.72
CA GLN A 425 21.63 -31.65 -83.12
C GLN A 425 22.95 -31.89 -83.86
N ASN A 426 24.08 -31.53 -83.23
CA ASN A 426 25.41 -31.79 -83.80
C ASN A 426 25.68 -33.29 -84.01
N MET A 427 25.23 -34.16 -83.09
CA MET A 427 25.31 -35.62 -83.28
C MET A 427 24.43 -36.11 -84.44
N GLU A 428 23.19 -35.60 -84.56
CA GLU A 428 22.28 -35.94 -85.66
C GLU A 428 22.87 -35.51 -87.02
N GLU A 429 23.46 -34.31 -87.12
CA GLU A 429 24.14 -33.83 -88.33
C GLU A 429 25.40 -34.63 -88.67
N LEU A 430 26.22 -34.96 -87.66
CA LEU A 430 27.40 -35.81 -87.84
C LEU A 430 27.01 -37.20 -88.36
N GLN A 431 25.94 -37.79 -87.82
CA GLN A 431 25.44 -39.08 -88.27
C GLN A 431 24.94 -39.00 -89.72
N ALA A 432 24.16 -37.98 -90.08
CA ALA A 432 23.70 -37.77 -91.46
C ALA A 432 24.89 -37.56 -92.43
N THR A 433 25.92 -36.83 -92.00
CA THR A 433 27.15 -36.63 -92.79
C THR A 433 27.93 -37.93 -92.98
N GLN A 434 28.02 -38.78 -91.94
CA GLN A 434 28.64 -40.10 -92.06
C GLN A 434 27.87 -41.00 -93.03
N GLU A 435 26.54 -41.05 -92.93
CA GLU A 435 25.68 -41.83 -93.83
C GLU A 435 25.84 -41.37 -95.30
N GLU A 436 25.90 -40.06 -95.54
CA GLU A 436 26.15 -39.50 -96.88
C GLU A 436 27.56 -39.82 -97.39
N GLN A 437 28.59 -39.73 -96.53
CA GLN A 437 29.95 -40.12 -96.91
C GLN A 437 30.05 -41.61 -97.26
N GLU A 438 29.41 -42.49 -96.49
CA GLU A 438 29.35 -43.92 -96.81
C GLU A 438 28.67 -44.17 -98.15
N ARG A 439 27.58 -43.44 -98.43
CA ARG A 439 26.90 -43.51 -99.72
C ARG A 439 27.80 -43.06 -100.87
N GLN A 440 28.48 -41.91 -100.72
CA GLN A 440 29.43 -41.42 -101.72
C GLN A 440 30.59 -42.38 -101.94
N GLN A 441 31.12 -43.00 -100.89
CA GLN A 441 32.16 -44.03 -101.01
C GLN A 441 31.65 -45.24 -101.80
N LYS A 442 30.41 -45.69 -101.56
CA LYS A 442 29.80 -46.78 -102.34
C LYS A 442 29.64 -46.38 -103.81
N GLU A 443 29.09 -45.21 -104.11
CA GLU A 443 28.94 -44.71 -105.48
C GLU A 443 30.31 -44.56 -106.18
N MET A 444 31.34 -44.10 -105.47
CA MET A 444 32.70 -43.98 -106.00
C MET A 444 33.33 -45.36 -106.26
N ALA A 445 33.15 -46.32 -105.36
CA ALA A 445 33.60 -47.70 -105.56
C ALA A 445 32.91 -48.36 -106.75
N GLU A 446 31.62 -48.11 -106.95
CA GLU A 446 30.89 -48.57 -108.14
C GLU A 446 31.44 -47.95 -109.43
N LYS A 447 31.70 -46.64 -109.46
CA LYS A 447 32.35 -45.97 -110.61
C LYS A 447 33.75 -46.50 -110.89
N ILE A 448 34.55 -46.76 -109.85
CA ILE A 448 35.88 -47.36 -110.02
C ILE A 448 35.75 -48.73 -110.68
N LYS A 449 34.80 -49.57 -110.21
CA LYS A 449 34.54 -50.89 -110.78
C LYS A 449 34.02 -50.82 -112.22
N GLU A 450 33.23 -49.81 -112.55
CA GLU A 450 32.77 -49.55 -113.92
C GLU A 450 33.93 -49.13 -114.83
N LEU A 451 34.77 -48.19 -114.40
CA LEU A 451 35.98 -47.77 -115.11
C LEU A 451 36.98 -48.93 -115.29
N GLU A 452 37.12 -49.80 -114.30
CA GLU A 452 37.93 -51.02 -114.43
C GLU A 452 37.36 -51.98 -115.48
N ARG A 453 36.03 -52.12 -115.57
CA ARG A 453 35.36 -52.89 -116.62
C ARG A 453 35.54 -52.25 -117.99
N GLU A 454 35.38 -50.93 -118.12
CA GLU A 454 35.60 -50.21 -119.37
C GLU A 454 37.07 -50.34 -119.82
N LYS A 455 38.01 -50.19 -118.89
CA LYS A 455 39.45 -50.38 -119.16
C LYS A 455 39.73 -51.82 -119.60
N ALA A 456 39.16 -52.82 -118.93
CA ALA A 456 39.32 -54.23 -119.32
C ALA A 456 38.72 -54.50 -120.73
N GLN A 457 37.56 -53.92 -121.05
CA GLN A 457 36.96 -54.01 -122.38
C GLN A 457 37.80 -53.29 -123.45
N ALA A 458 38.34 -52.12 -123.15
CA ALA A 458 39.21 -51.38 -124.05
C ALA A 458 40.53 -52.13 -124.31
N LEU A 459 41.12 -52.73 -123.27
CA LEU A 459 42.29 -53.60 -123.40
C LEU A 459 41.98 -54.86 -124.22
N SER A 460 40.80 -55.46 -124.05
CA SER A 460 40.35 -56.58 -124.89
C SER A 460 40.21 -56.18 -126.37
N ARG A 461 39.64 -55.00 -126.66
CA ARG A 461 39.53 -54.48 -128.05
C ARG A 461 40.89 -54.15 -128.66
N LEU A 462 41.83 -53.64 -127.85
CA LEU A 462 43.22 -53.41 -128.28
C LEU A 462 43.93 -54.73 -128.58
N ALA A 463 43.70 -55.77 -127.77
CA ALA A 463 44.24 -57.11 -128.01
C ALA A 463 43.66 -57.77 -129.27
N GLU A 464 42.38 -57.51 -129.60
CA GLU A 464 41.77 -57.97 -130.86
C GLU A 464 42.32 -57.23 -132.09
N LEU A 465 42.67 -55.95 -131.96
CA LEU A 465 43.29 -55.13 -133.02
C LEU A 465 44.78 -55.42 -133.26
N GLU A 466 45.47 -56.05 -132.32
CA GLU A 466 46.86 -56.51 -132.49
C GLU A 466 46.96 -57.94 -133.11
N THR A 467 45.81 -58.58 -133.38
CA THR A 467 45.74 -59.93 -133.98
C THR A 467 45.21 -59.98 -135.43
N ASP A 468 45.01 -58.83 -136.07
CA ASP A 468 44.86 -58.67 -137.54
C ASP A 468 46.10 -57.97 -138.12
#